data_AF-A0A4S8RMP4-F1
#
_entry.id   AF-A0A4S8RMP4-F1
#
_cell.length_a   1.000
_cell.length_b   1.000
_cell.length_c   1.000
_cell.angle_alpha   90.00
_cell.angle_beta   90.00
_cell.angle_gamma   90.00
#
_symmetry.space_group_name_H-M   'P 1'
#
loop_
_entity.id
_entity.type
_entity.pdbx_description
1 polymer ?
#
loop_
_entity_poly.entity_id
_entity_poly.type
_entity_poly.pdbx_seq_one_letter_code
_entity_poly.pdbx_strand_id
1 'polypeptide(L)'
;MLKTPLFSLFFLSITLFFNCASDDGNTTENIATEKASGSIQLSGEETSEFGNSLTVANIAVAQVGLTGTDKSVILLSENIRVENNELVYTNDQNGFVIVAADFSTGGSPDIEKTISMTIVKNGEEFRHACSSPYQGFFTACGDGYSVDFNAKKVVFNGTTVINADSDLVLTMDGVVMWE
;
A
#
# COMPACT_ATOMS: atom_id res chain seq x y z
N MET A 1 10.85 -79.32 -22.96
CA MET A 1 10.23 -78.74 -21.74
C MET A 1 11.14 -77.57 -21.33
N LEU A 2 10.75 -76.32 -21.13
CA LEU A 2 9.47 -75.65 -20.99
C LEU A 2 9.74 -74.13 -21.22
N LYS A 3 8.99 -73.53 -22.16
CA LYS A 3 8.50 -72.13 -22.26
C LYS A 3 9.44 -70.94 -21.99
N THR A 4 9.64 -70.14 -23.05
CA THR A 4 9.83 -68.68 -22.98
C THR A 4 8.63 -67.99 -22.31
N PRO A 5 8.86 -66.78 -21.76
CA PRO A 5 8.01 -65.69 -22.22
C PRO A 5 8.77 -64.41 -22.57
N LEU A 6 8.24 -63.81 -23.64
CA LEU A 6 8.48 -62.52 -24.24
C LEU A 6 8.27 -61.40 -23.18
N PHE A 7 9.31 -60.63 -22.85
CA PHE A 7 9.16 -59.47 -21.97
C PHE A 7 8.78 -58.25 -22.82
N SER A 8 7.50 -57.88 -22.72
CA SER A 8 6.88 -56.78 -23.45
C SER A 8 7.37 -55.43 -22.91
N LEU A 9 7.79 -54.56 -23.83
CA LEU A 9 8.10 -53.16 -23.60
C LEU A 9 6.78 -52.41 -23.33
N PHE A 10 6.67 -51.69 -22.21
CA PHE A 10 5.58 -50.73 -21.98
C PHE A 10 6.17 -49.40 -21.52
N PHE A 11 6.30 -48.47 -22.47
CA PHE A 11 6.34 -47.03 -22.22
C PHE A 11 4.90 -46.56 -22.00
N LEU A 12 4.59 -45.82 -20.93
CA LEU A 12 3.96 -44.49 -21.05
C LEU A 12 3.89 -43.75 -19.70
N SER A 13 4.16 -42.46 -19.80
CA SER A 13 4.26 -41.45 -18.74
C SER A 13 3.03 -41.31 -17.85
N ILE A 14 3.27 -41.21 -16.53
CA ILE A 14 2.31 -40.67 -15.58
C ILE A 14 2.45 -39.15 -15.60
N THR A 15 1.56 -38.45 -16.31
CA THR A 15 1.33 -37.02 -16.10
C THR A 15 0.25 -36.84 -15.05
N LEU A 16 0.65 -36.42 -13.85
CA LEU A 16 -0.24 -35.94 -12.81
C LEU A 16 -0.81 -34.59 -13.25
N PHE A 17 -2.06 -34.59 -13.74
CA PHE A 17 -2.85 -33.37 -13.79
C PHE A 17 -3.29 -33.05 -12.36
N PHE A 18 -2.63 -32.09 -11.73
CA PHE A 18 -3.19 -31.37 -10.58
C PHE A 18 -4.39 -30.56 -11.10
N ASN A 19 -5.58 -31.15 -11.02
CA ASN A 19 -6.83 -30.41 -11.14
C ASN A 19 -7.22 -29.96 -9.73
N CYS A 20 -6.54 -28.92 -9.24
CA CYS A 20 -6.98 -28.19 -8.06
C CYS A 20 -7.95 -27.13 -8.56
N ALA A 21 -9.21 -27.53 -8.73
CA ALA A 21 -10.30 -26.58 -8.81
C ALA A 21 -10.48 -26.00 -7.41
N SER A 22 -9.74 -24.92 -7.11
CA SER A 22 -10.14 -24.02 -6.04
C SER A 22 -11.36 -23.26 -6.53
N ASP A 23 -12.46 -23.55 -5.85
CA ASP A 23 -13.69 -22.78 -5.83
C ASP A 23 -13.38 -21.38 -5.26
N ASP A 24 -12.93 -20.45 -6.11
CA ASP A 24 -12.88 -19.04 -5.76
C ASP A 24 -14.21 -18.38 -6.15
N GLY A 25 -15.25 -18.86 -5.47
CA GLY A 25 -16.53 -18.20 -5.38
C GLY A 25 -16.41 -16.89 -4.61
N ASN A 26 -16.67 -15.81 -5.36
CA ASN A 26 -17.43 -14.64 -4.95
C ASN A 26 -16.63 -13.35 -4.65
N THR A 27 -16.88 -12.40 -5.56
CA THR A 27 -16.78 -10.94 -5.44
C THR A 27 -15.40 -10.36 -5.13
N THR A 28 -14.66 -10.06 -6.20
CA THR A 28 -13.90 -8.81 -6.25
C THR A 28 -14.92 -7.68 -6.10
N GLU A 29 -15.24 -7.32 -4.86
CA GLU A 29 -15.83 -6.02 -4.61
C GLU A 29 -14.82 -5.02 -5.18
N ASN A 30 -15.19 -4.36 -6.28
CA ASN A 30 -14.55 -3.13 -6.69
C ASN A 30 -14.78 -2.16 -5.53
N ILE A 31 -13.92 -2.21 -4.51
CA ILE A 31 -13.99 -1.27 -3.39
C ILE A 31 -13.65 0.08 -4.03
N ALA A 32 -14.68 0.87 -4.23
CA ALA A 32 -14.58 2.16 -4.88
C ALA A 32 -13.80 3.13 -3.99
N THR A 33 -13.29 4.19 -4.59
CA THR A 33 -12.75 5.31 -3.83
C THR A 33 -13.88 5.98 -3.04
N GLU A 34 -13.68 6.13 -1.74
CA GLU A 34 -14.57 6.87 -0.84
C GLU A 34 -14.08 8.32 -0.68
N LYS A 35 -14.94 9.18 -0.16
CA LYS A 35 -14.55 10.53 0.23
C LYS A 35 -13.88 10.51 1.59
N ALA A 36 -12.75 11.20 1.67
CA ALA A 36 -12.06 11.47 2.91
C ALA A 36 -11.88 12.98 3.08
N SER A 37 -11.75 13.41 4.33
CA SER A 37 -11.47 14.79 4.66
C SER A 37 -10.39 14.87 5.73
N GLY A 38 -9.48 15.82 5.55
CA GLY A 38 -8.38 16.05 6.46
C GLY A 38 -7.23 16.78 5.77
N SER A 39 -6.39 17.40 6.58
CA SER A 39 -5.14 17.99 6.13
C SER A 39 -3.99 17.40 6.92
N ILE A 40 -2.89 17.10 6.23
CA ILE A 40 -1.64 16.67 6.82
C ILE A 40 -0.67 17.83 6.68
N GLN A 41 -0.24 18.41 7.80
CA GLN A 41 0.82 19.40 7.86
C GLN A 41 2.16 18.70 7.69
N LEU A 42 3.03 19.31 6.91
CA LEU A 42 4.36 18.84 6.59
C LEU A 42 5.40 19.82 7.13
N SER A 43 6.45 19.30 7.74
CA SER A 43 7.63 20.06 8.10
C SER A 43 8.90 19.28 7.79
N GLY A 44 9.93 19.98 7.32
CA GLY A 44 11.18 19.38 6.84
C GLY A 44 11.81 20.25 5.76
N GLU A 45 13.06 19.96 5.41
CA GLU A 45 13.82 20.78 4.47
C GLU A 45 13.16 20.83 3.08
N GLU A 46 12.65 19.70 2.58
CA GLU A 46 12.06 19.57 1.24
C GLU A 46 10.68 20.24 1.08
N THR A 47 10.10 20.75 2.16
CA THR A 47 8.80 21.45 2.08
C THR A 47 8.89 22.74 1.25
N SER A 48 10.09 23.27 1.00
CA SER A 48 10.30 24.34 0.01
C SER A 48 9.90 23.96 -1.41
N GLU A 49 9.96 22.67 -1.76
CA GLU A 49 9.74 22.18 -3.12
C GLU A 49 8.25 21.98 -3.42
N PHE A 50 7.50 21.40 -2.48
CA PHE A 50 6.09 21.01 -2.68
C PHE A 50 5.10 21.64 -1.70
N GLY A 51 5.57 22.39 -0.70
CA GLY A 51 4.75 23.09 0.30
C GLY A 51 4.57 22.32 1.62
N ASN A 52 3.84 22.95 2.55
CA ASN A 52 3.77 22.52 3.95
C ASN A 52 2.47 21.79 4.32
N SER A 53 1.59 21.49 3.36
CA SER A 53 0.29 20.88 3.66
C SER A 53 -0.22 20.04 2.51
N LEU A 54 -0.76 18.87 2.82
CA LEU A 54 -1.48 17.98 1.91
C LEU A 54 -2.95 17.93 2.30
N THR A 55 -3.84 18.25 1.38
CA THR A 55 -5.29 18.13 1.59
C THR A 55 -5.77 16.81 0.99
N VAL A 56 -6.28 15.92 1.84
CA VAL A 56 -6.83 14.63 1.42
C VAL A 56 -8.28 14.83 0.99
N ALA A 57 -8.63 14.29 -0.17
CA ALA A 57 -9.97 14.41 -0.75
C ALA A 57 -10.61 13.04 -1.05
N ASN A 58 -9.79 12.03 -1.28
CA ASN A 58 -10.20 10.69 -1.69
C ASN A 58 -9.45 9.66 -0.85
N ILE A 59 -10.07 8.52 -0.58
CA ILE A 59 -9.46 7.39 0.12
C ILE A 59 -9.85 6.07 -0.53
N ALA A 60 -8.95 5.11 -0.54
CA ALA A 60 -9.28 3.73 -0.84
C ALA A 60 -8.82 2.83 0.32
N VAL A 61 -9.73 2.02 0.86
CA VAL A 61 -9.49 1.20 2.05
C VAL A 61 -9.29 -0.24 1.64
N ALA A 62 -8.35 -0.94 2.30
CA ALA A 62 -8.13 -2.38 2.14
C ALA A 62 -7.93 -2.86 0.68
N GLN A 63 -7.24 -2.05 -0.13
CA GLN A 63 -6.98 -2.35 -1.54
C GLN A 63 -5.84 -3.37 -1.69
N VAL A 64 -6.16 -4.65 -1.51
CA VAL A 64 -5.18 -5.75 -1.57
C VAL A 64 -4.46 -5.78 -2.92
N GLY A 65 -5.18 -5.55 -4.03
CA GLY A 65 -4.57 -5.61 -5.36
C GLY A 65 -3.61 -4.45 -5.67
N LEU A 66 -3.64 -3.36 -4.91
CA LEU A 66 -2.71 -2.23 -5.04
C LEU A 66 -1.60 -2.25 -3.99
N THR A 67 -1.90 -2.71 -2.77
CA THR A 67 -1.00 -2.59 -1.61
C THR A 67 -0.46 -3.93 -1.11
N GLY A 68 -1.00 -5.05 -1.60
CA GLY A 68 -0.68 -6.40 -1.14
C GLY A 68 -1.28 -6.76 0.22
N THR A 69 -2.09 -5.89 0.83
CA THR A 69 -2.68 -6.10 2.16
C THR A 69 -4.05 -5.46 2.30
N ASP A 70 -4.90 -6.01 3.15
CA ASP A 70 -6.16 -5.42 3.58
C ASP A 70 -5.99 -4.48 4.80
N LYS A 71 -4.77 -4.42 5.37
CA LYS A 71 -4.42 -3.58 6.54
C LYS A 71 -3.85 -2.23 6.15
N SER A 72 -4.37 -1.66 5.07
CA SER A 72 -3.90 -0.38 4.54
C SER A 72 -5.06 0.53 4.15
N VAL A 73 -4.74 1.82 4.10
CA VAL A 73 -5.52 2.83 3.38
C VAL A 73 -4.61 3.56 2.39
N ILE A 74 -5.21 4.03 1.30
CA ILE A 74 -4.56 4.88 0.30
C ILE A 74 -5.21 6.25 0.38
N LEU A 75 -4.50 7.25 0.90
CA LEU A 75 -4.95 8.64 0.95
C LEU A 75 -4.53 9.34 -0.34
N LEU A 76 -5.48 10.04 -0.96
CA LEU A 76 -5.33 10.56 -2.31
C LEU A 76 -5.72 12.04 -2.38
N SER A 77 -5.00 12.79 -3.22
CA SER A 77 -5.40 14.13 -3.63
C SER A 77 -6.66 14.09 -4.51
N GLU A 78 -7.31 15.25 -4.69
CA GLU A 78 -8.60 15.37 -5.38
C GLU A 78 -8.61 14.83 -6.81
N ASN A 79 -7.49 14.97 -7.53
CA ASN A 79 -7.28 14.55 -8.91
C ASN A 79 -6.95 13.06 -9.08
N ILE A 80 -6.87 12.29 -8.00
CA ILE A 80 -6.48 10.87 -8.02
C ILE A 80 -7.57 10.03 -7.38
N ARG A 81 -7.91 8.92 -8.04
CA ARG A 81 -8.88 7.93 -7.57
C ARG A 81 -8.44 6.52 -7.95
N VAL A 82 -8.92 5.53 -7.21
CA VAL A 82 -8.83 4.12 -7.57
C VAL A 82 -10.04 3.72 -8.41
N GLU A 83 -9.79 3.14 -9.59
CA GLU A 83 -10.80 2.46 -10.42
C GLU A 83 -10.22 1.14 -10.92
N ASN A 84 -11.01 0.07 -10.85
CA ASN A 84 -10.61 -1.27 -11.30
C ASN A 84 -9.23 -1.71 -10.77
N ASN A 85 -8.94 -1.41 -9.49
CA ASN A 85 -7.66 -1.71 -8.84
C ASN A 85 -6.44 -1.02 -9.50
N GLU A 86 -6.65 0.16 -10.10
CA GLU A 86 -5.59 1.02 -10.64
C GLU A 86 -5.76 2.46 -10.17
N LEU A 87 -4.65 3.18 -10.02
CA LEU A 87 -4.68 4.63 -9.77
C LEU A 87 -4.93 5.36 -11.08
N VAL A 88 -5.98 6.15 -11.11
CA VAL A 88 -6.36 6.98 -12.26
C VAL A 88 -6.21 8.45 -11.89
N TYR A 89 -5.50 9.18 -12.75
CA TYR A 89 -5.13 10.57 -12.57
C TYR A 89 -5.88 11.43 -13.59
N THR A 90 -6.59 12.45 -13.14
CA THR A 90 -7.10 13.49 -14.05
C THR A 90 -6.02 14.50 -14.43
N ASN A 91 -4.94 14.55 -13.64
CA ASN A 91 -3.73 15.34 -13.85
C ASN A 91 -2.59 14.63 -13.11
N ASP A 92 -1.48 14.35 -13.79
CA ASP A 92 -0.30 13.68 -13.22
C ASP A 92 0.81 14.67 -12.82
N GLN A 93 0.63 15.97 -13.08
CA GLN A 93 1.65 16.99 -12.80
C GLN A 93 1.69 17.42 -11.34
N ASN A 94 0.58 17.28 -10.61
CA ASN A 94 0.47 17.68 -9.22
C ASN A 94 -0.45 16.73 -8.46
N GLY A 95 -0.05 16.27 -7.28
CA GLY A 95 -0.88 15.42 -6.44
C GLY A 95 -0.05 14.65 -5.42
N PHE A 96 -0.71 13.75 -4.69
CA PHE A 96 0.00 12.83 -3.81
C PHE A 96 -0.77 11.53 -3.62
N VAL A 97 -0.02 10.47 -3.34
CA VAL A 97 -0.53 9.16 -2.94
C VAL A 97 0.19 8.77 -1.66
N ILE A 98 -0.56 8.49 -0.60
CA ILE A 98 -0.01 7.99 0.67
C ILE A 98 -0.66 6.64 0.96
N VAL A 99 0.13 5.58 0.90
CA VAL A 99 -0.26 4.27 1.41
C VAL A 99 0.17 4.18 2.87
N ALA A 100 -0.81 4.12 3.76
CA ALA A 100 -0.62 4.01 5.20
C ALA A 100 -1.13 2.64 5.66
N ALA A 101 -0.23 1.76 6.10
CA ALA A 101 -0.57 0.44 6.64
C ALA A 101 -0.22 0.32 8.13
N ASP A 102 -1.09 -0.37 8.85
CA ASP A 102 -0.98 -0.65 10.29
C ASP A 102 -1.34 -2.12 10.54
N PHE A 103 -0.31 -2.92 10.82
CA PHE A 103 -0.35 -4.36 11.05
C PHE A 103 -0.40 -4.72 12.53
N SER A 104 -0.60 -3.74 13.43
CA SER A 104 -0.65 -3.99 14.88
C SER A 104 -1.73 -4.98 15.31
N THR A 105 -2.75 -5.19 14.46
CA THR A 105 -3.83 -6.16 14.65
C THR A 105 -3.64 -7.46 13.85
N GLY A 106 -2.44 -7.68 13.31
CA GLY A 106 -2.07 -8.79 12.43
C GLY A 106 -1.82 -8.35 10.99
N GLY A 107 -1.14 -9.19 10.21
CA GLY A 107 -0.86 -8.96 8.79
C GLY A 107 0.63 -8.98 8.42
N SER A 108 1.52 -8.72 9.38
CA SER A 108 2.96 -8.91 9.21
C SER A 108 3.59 -9.32 10.55
N PRO A 109 4.48 -10.32 10.59
CA PRO A 109 5.18 -10.72 11.81
C PRO A 109 6.32 -9.77 12.20
N ASP A 110 6.87 -9.05 11.22
CA ASP A 110 8.13 -8.33 11.37
C ASP A 110 7.96 -6.80 11.29
N ILE A 111 6.85 -6.33 10.70
CA ILE A 111 6.53 -4.92 10.50
C ILE A 111 5.21 -4.62 11.19
N GLU A 112 5.21 -3.65 12.09
CA GLU A 112 4.00 -3.18 12.75
C GLU A 112 3.31 -2.09 11.93
N LYS A 113 4.09 -1.17 11.36
CA LYS A 113 3.57 0.03 10.68
C LYS A 113 4.46 0.40 9.51
N THR A 114 3.86 0.88 8.43
CA THR A 114 4.61 1.39 7.28
C THR A 114 3.83 2.48 6.56
N ILE A 115 4.57 3.43 5.99
CA ILE A 115 4.04 4.43 5.08
C ILE A 115 4.90 4.40 3.81
N SER A 116 4.24 4.43 2.67
CA SER A 116 4.84 4.75 1.38
C SER A 116 4.11 5.95 0.80
N MET A 117 4.84 7.00 0.45
CA MET A 117 4.27 8.26 0.01
C MET A 117 4.97 8.76 -1.24
N THR A 118 4.20 9.15 -2.24
CA THR A 118 4.68 9.90 -3.40
C THR A 118 3.98 11.25 -3.42
N ILE A 119 4.76 12.33 -3.48
CA ILE A 119 4.27 13.67 -3.78
C ILE A 119 4.76 14.03 -5.17
N VAL A 120 3.86 14.50 -6.04
CA VAL A 120 4.22 15.00 -7.37
C VAL A 120 3.98 16.49 -7.42
N LYS A 121 4.98 17.25 -7.85
CA LYS A 121 4.91 18.70 -8.01
C LYS A 121 5.55 19.11 -9.33
N ASN A 122 4.78 19.74 -10.20
CA ASN A 122 5.21 20.13 -11.55
C ASN A 122 5.87 18.98 -12.36
N GLY A 123 5.38 17.75 -12.18
CA GLY A 123 5.90 16.56 -12.84
C GLY A 123 7.15 15.95 -12.20
N GLU A 124 7.67 16.53 -11.11
CA GLU A 124 8.75 15.95 -10.32
C GLU A 124 8.18 15.13 -9.16
N GLU A 125 8.75 13.93 -8.95
CA GLU A 125 8.31 12.97 -7.93
C GLU A 125 9.23 12.99 -6.71
N PHE A 126 8.63 13.07 -5.52
CA PHE A 126 9.31 12.98 -4.24
C PHE A 126 8.77 11.76 -3.49
N ARG A 127 9.60 10.72 -3.38
CA ARG A 127 9.21 9.41 -2.84
C ARG A 127 9.74 9.26 -1.43
N HIS A 128 8.85 9.00 -0.50
CA HIS A 128 9.15 8.88 0.91
C HIS A 128 8.61 7.58 1.48
N ALA A 129 9.26 7.07 2.51
CA ALA A 129 8.77 5.91 3.23
C ALA A 129 9.19 5.89 4.69
N CYS A 130 8.51 5.10 5.49
CA CYS A 130 8.94 4.74 6.84
C CYS A 130 8.53 3.30 7.15
N SER A 131 9.18 2.68 8.13
CA SER A 131 8.78 1.39 8.65
C SER A 131 9.09 1.29 10.15
N SER A 132 8.13 0.78 10.92
CA SER A 132 8.31 0.45 12.33
C SER A 132 8.10 -1.05 12.55
N PRO A 133 9.04 -1.77 13.20
CA PRO A 133 10.34 -1.28 13.66
C PRO A 133 11.24 -0.84 12.48
N TYR A 134 12.26 -0.03 12.78
CA TYR A 134 13.21 0.49 11.80
C TYR A 134 13.81 -0.64 10.94
N GLN A 135 13.78 -0.45 9.62
CA GLN A 135 14.33 -1.39 8.64
C GLN A 135 15.37 -0.69 7.77
N GLY A 136 16.64 -0.72 8.20
CA GLY A 136 17.88 -0.45 7.45
C GLY A 136 17.97 0.85 6.64
N PHE A 137 17.11 1.03 5.65
CA PHE A 137 17.04 2.16 4.73
C PHE A 137 15.87 3.12 5.06
N PHE A 138 14.83 2.65 5.76
CA PHE A 138 13.70 3.50 6.14
C PHE A 138 13.84 4.04 7.55
N THR A 139 13.42 5.29 7.78
CA THR A 139 13.25 5.81 9.15
C THR A 139 12.09 5.09 9.86
N ALA A 140 12.09 5.14 11.19
CA ALA A 140 10.93 4.72 11.97
C ALA A 140 9.74 5.64 11.69
N CYS A 141 8.51 5.11 11.64
CA CYS A 141 7.32 5.94 11.43
C CYS A 141 6.97 6.82 12.66
N GLY A 142 7.60 6.57 13.81
CA GLY A 142 7.23 7.18 15.09
C GLY A 142 6.00 6.53 15.72
N ASP A 143 5.85 6.74 17.04
CA ASP A 143 4.81 6.07 17.84
C ASP A 143 3.42 6.68 17.65
N GLY A 144 3.36 7.94 17.20
CA GLY A 144 2.11 8.70 17.02
C GLY A 144 1.35 8.40 15.73
N TYR A 145 1.87 7.53 14.86
CA TYR A 145 1.17 7.06 13.65
C TYR A 145 0.21 5.92 13.98
N SER A 146 -1.03 5.96 13.48
CA SER A 146 -1.98 4.84 13.57
C SER A 146 -3.07 4.89 12.50
N VAL A 147 -3.56 3.71 12.11
CA VAL A 147 -4.79 3.57 11.29
C VAL A 147 -5.86 2.83 12.11
N ASP A 148 -7.00 3.48 12.33
CA ASP A 148 -8.17 2.89 12.98
C ASP A 148 -9.28 2.67 11.96
N PHE A 149 -9.41 1.44 11.48
CA PHE A 149 -10.43 1.04 10.50
C PHE A 149 -11.85 1.07 11.07
N ASN A 150 -12.01 0.87 12.39
CA ASN A 150 -13.32 0.89 13.03
C ASN A 150 -13.81 2.33 13.24
N ALA A 151 -12.91 3.22 13.70
CA ALA A 151 -13.21 4.63 13.88
C ALA A 151 -13.09 5.45 12.58
N LYS A 152 -12.74 4.81 11.47
CA LYS A 152 -12.54 5.42 10.15
C LYS A 152 -11.60 6.63 10.18
N LYS A 153 -10.41 6.44 10.76
CA LYS A 153 -9.46 7.53 10.99
C LYS A 153 -8.00 7.10 10.82
N VAL A 154 -7.20 7.96 10.17
CA VAL A 154 -5.74 7.92 10.21
C VAL A 154 -5.25 9.09 11.05
N VAL A 155 -4.26 8.83 11.90
CA VAL A 155 -3.58 9.85 12.70
C VAL A 155 -2.09 9.85 12.36
N PHE A 156 -1.59 11.03 12.05
CA PHE A 156 -0.17 11.36 11.98
C PHE A 156 0.14 12.35 13.10
N ASN A 157 1.10 12.02 13.96
CA ASN A 157 1.49 12.87 15.09
C ASN A 157 2.98 12.71 15.33
N GLY A 158 3.76 13.67 14.85
CA GLY A 158 5.21 13.57 14.76
C GLY A 158 5.67 12.39 13.92
N THR A 159 4.87 11.98 12.92
CA THR A 159 5.17 10.82 12.07
C THR A 159 6.28 11.19 11.10
N THR A 160 7.37 10.41 11.05
CA THR A 160 8.49 10.70 10.16
C THR A 160 8.55 9.75 8.98
N VAL A 161 8.85 10.30 7.80
CA VAL A 161 9.16 9.56 6.57
C VAL A 161 10.47 10.08 5.99
N ILE A 162 11.26 9.19 5.38
CA ILE A 162 12.54 9.53 4.75
C ILE A 162 12.38 9.52 3.23
N ASN A 163 12.93 10.51 2.55
CA ASN A 163 13.01 10.56 1.10
C ASN A 163 13.99 9.51 0.58
N ALA A 164 13.57 8.70 -0.38
CA ALA A 164 14.35 7.58 -0.91
C ALA A 164 15.55 8.02 -1.77
N ASP A 165 15.55 9.25 -2.25
CA ASP A 165 16.57 9.79 -3.15
C ASP A 165 17.52 10.77 -2.44
N SER A 166 17.02 11.57 -1.48
CA SER A 166 17.79 12.61 -0.79
C SER A 166 18.17 12.29 0.66
N ASP A 167 17.63 11.21 1.24
CA ASP A 167 17.73 10.86 2.67
C ASP A 167 17.19 11.93 3.64
N LEU A 168 16.51 12.97 3.13
CA LEU A 168 15.91 14.02 3.95
C LEU A 168 14.65 13.50 4.64
N VAL A 169 14.44 13.94 5.87
CA VAL A 169 13.30 13.50 6.70
C VAL A 169 12.20 14.56 6.67
N LEU A 170 10.99 14.10 6.41
CA LEU A 170 9.77 14.87 6.52
C LEU A 170 8.98 14.42 7.75
N THR A 171 8.45 15.38 8.50
CA THR A 171 7.53 15.14 9.62
C THR A 171 6.11 15.48 9.20
N MET A 172 5.18 14.60 9.53
CA MET A 172 3.76 14.63 9.18
C MET A 172 2.90 14.72 10.44
N ASP A 173 1.99 15.70 10.46
CA ASP A 173 1.03 15.93 11.53
C ASP A 173 -0.38 16.17 10.97
N GLY A 174 -1.35 15.37 11.40
CA GLY A 174 -2.71 15.53 10.90
C GLY A 174 -3.63 14.39 11.26
N VAL A 175 -4.92 14.62 11.03
CA VAL A 175 -5.95 13.60 11.18
C VAL A 175 -6.78 13.59 9.90
N VAL A 176 -6.99 12.39 9.37
CA VAL A 176 -7.80 12.15 8.18
C VAL A 176 -8.92 11.21 8.56
N MET A 177 -10.14 11.56 8.19
CA MET A 177 -11.34 10.76 8.44
C MET A 177 -12.05 10.43 7.13
N TRP A 178 -12.77 9.30 7.13
CA TRP A 178 -13.63 8.88 6.03
C TRP A 178 -14.98 8.36 6.53
N GLU A 179 -15.95 8.26 5.62
CA GLU A 179 -17.34 7.90 5.94
C GLU A 179 -17.72 6.47 5.62
#